data_AF-A0AA91KS25-F1
#
_entry.id   AF-A0AA91KS25-F1
#
_cell.length_a   1.000
_cell.length_b   1.000
_cell.length_c   1.000
_cell.angle_alpha   90.00
_cell.angle_beta   90.00
_cell.angle_gamma   90.00
#
_symmetry.space_group_name_H-M   'P 1'
#
loop_
_entity.id
_entity.type
_entity.pdbx_description
1 polymer ?
#
loop_
_entity_poly.entity_id
_entity_poly.type
_entity_poly.pdbx_seq_one_letter_code
_entity_poly.pdbx_strand_id
1 'polypeptide(L)' 'RYSFNLTKEADNLEKAIATVLDKGIRTGDIMAEGARQVGTVEMGEAILTEFKALSV' A
#
# COMPACT_ATOMS: atom_id res chain seq x y z
N ARG A 1 -4.05 5.16 13.87
CA ARG A 1 -5.28 4.83 14.60
C ARG A 1 -5.12 4.96 16.11
N TYR A 2 -4.49 4.01 16.81
CA TYR A 2 -4.61 3.92 18.28
C TYR A 2 -3.84 4.97 19.10
N SER A 3 -2.63 5.35 18.70
CA SER A 3 -1.77 6.20 19.56
C SER A 3 -2.04 7.70 19.42
N PHE A 4 -2.41 8.15 18.21
CA PHE A 4 -2.50 9.57 17.87
C PHE A 4 -3.91 10.03 17.54
N ASN A 5 -4.91 9.14 17.63
CA ASN A 5 -6.30 9.38 17.18
C ASN A 5 -6.42 9.84 15.71
N LEU A 6 -5.36 9.67 14.92
CA LEU A 6 -5.31 9.92 13.47
C LEU A 6 -5.97 8.75 12.75
N THR A 7 -7.31 8.76 12.74
CA THR A 7 -8.12 7.69 12.15
C THR A 7 -8.17 7.82 10.63
N LYS A 8 -8.42 9.02 10.12
CA LYS A 8 -8.47 9.29 8.67
C LYS A 8 -7.16 8.91 7.97
N GLU A 9 -6.04 9.27 8.57
CA GLU A 9 -4.70 9.01 8.03
C GLU A 9 -4.40 7.51 8.04
N ALA A 10 -4.86 6.79 9.06
CA ALA A 10 -4.74 5.33 9.11
C ALA A 10 -5.61 4.66 8.05
N ASP A 11 -6.87 5.11 7.88
CA ASP A 11 -7.76 4.61 6.84
C ASP A 11 -7.16 4.84 5.43
N ASN A 12 -6.56 6.02 5.21
CA ASN A 12 -5.88 6.34 3.95
C ASN A 12 -4.69 5.41 3.68
N LEU A 13 -3.90 5.08 4.71
CA LEU A 13 -2.77 4.15 4.58
C LEU A 13 -3.26 2.73 4.26
N GLU A 14 -4.26 2.24 4.99
CA GLU A 14 -4.88 0.93 4.75
C GLU A 14 -5.43 0.83 3.31
N LYS A 15 -6.09 1.90 2.83
CA LYS A 15 -6.61 1.99 1.46
C LYS A 15 -5.51 2.06 0.39
N ALA A 16 -4.40 2.76 0.67
CA ALA A 16 -3.25 2.81 -0.22
C ALA A 16 -2.65 1.41 -0.41
N ILE A 17 -2.48 0.66 0.69
CA ILE A 17 -2.00 -0.73 0.65
C ILE A 17 -2.95 -1.60 -0.16
N ALA A 18 -4.26 -1.54 0.10
CA ALA A 18 -5.26 -2.30 -0.65
C ALA A 18 -5.19 -1.99 -2.16
N THR A 19 -5.07 -0.71 -2.53
CA THR A 19 -4.98 -0.29 -3.93
C THR A 19 -3.73 -0.84 -4.63
N VAL A 20 -2.56 -0.81 -3.97
CA VAL A 20 -1.34 -1.42 -4.51
C VAL A 20 -1.53 -2.92 -4.72
N LEU A 21 -2.22 -3.57 -3.77
CA LEU A 21 -2.48 -4.99 -3.88
C LEU A 21 -3.49 -5.31 -5.00
N ASP A 22 -4.50 -4.48 -5.22
CA ASP A 22 -5.48 -4.62 -6.31
C ASP A 22 -4.84 -4.40 -7.69
N LYS A 23 -3.76 -3.61 -7.76
CA LYS A 23 -2.90 -3.47 -8.96
C LYS A 23 -2.03 -4.70 -9.24
N GLY A 24 -2.15 -5.75 -8.44
CA GLY A 24 -1.38 -6.99 -8.61
C GLY A 24 0.10 -6.84 -8.26
N ILE A 25 0.50 -5.83 -7.48
CA ILE A 25 1.89 -5.67 -7.03
C ILE A 25 2.09 -6.49 -5.75
N ARG A 26 3.12 -7.33 -5.69
CA ARG A 26 3.38 -8.23 -4.55
C ARG A 26 4.87 -8.36 -4.26
N THR A 27 5.23 -8.50 -2.99
CA THR A 27 6.56 -9.00 -2.60
C THR A 27 6.58 -10.53 -2.70
N GLY A 28 7.79 -11.11 -2.72
CA GLY A 28 7.99 -12.55 -2.94
C GLY A 28 7.24 -13.46 -1.96
N ASP A 29 7.03 -13.01 -0.72
CA ASP A 29 6.37 -13.75 0.36
C ASP A 29 4.84 -13.85 0.22
N ILE A 30 4.21 -12.95 -0.55
CA ILE A 30 2.74 -12.88 -0.74
C ILE A 30 2.34 -12.95 -2.22
N MET A 31 3.15 -13.59 -3.06
CA MET A 31 2.91 -13.67 -4.50
C MET A 31 1.56 -14.32 -4.84
N ALA A 32 0.98 -13.83 -5.93
CA ALA A 32 -0.22 -14.38 -6.54
C ALA A 32 0.01 -14.62 -8.04
N GLU A 33 -0.75 -15.53 -8.64
CA GLU A 33 -0.69 -15.78 -10.08
C GLU A 33 -1.01 -14.50 -10.86
N GLY A 34 -0.19 -14.17 -11.86
CA GLY A 34 -0.33 -12.95 -12.67
C GLY A 34 0.08 -11.65 -11.96
N ALA A 35 0.54 -11.71 -10.70
CA ALA A 35 1.04 -10.55 -9.98
C ALA A 35 2.46 -10.15 -10.44
N ARG A 36 2.76 -8.85 -10.37
CA ARG A 36 4.10 -8.31 -10.53
C ARG A 36 4.87 -8.43 -9.21
N GLN A 37 5.93 -9.24 -9.22
CA GLN A 37 6.85 -9.33 -8.10
C GLN A 37 7.72 -8.07 -7.99
N VAL A 38 7.84 -7.52 -6.77
CA VAL A 38 8.67 -6.37 -6.44
C VAL A 38 9.49 -6.61 -5.16
N GLY A 39 10.52 -5.79 -4.95
CA GLY A 39 11.30 -5.77 -3.70
C GLY A 39 10.72 -4.80 -2.66
N THR A 40 11.38 -4.72 -1.49
CA THR A 40 10.95 -3.89 -0.36
C THR A 40 10.84 -2.40 -0.72
N VAL A 41 11.85 -1.86 -1.42
CA VAL A 41 11.89 -0.43 -1.77
C VAL A 41 10.75 -0.08 -2.72
N GLU A 42 10.59 -0.86 -3.78
CA GLU A 42 9.56 -0.63 -4.80
C GLU A 42 8.13 -0.79 -4.23
N MET A 43 7.90 -1.75 -3.33
CA MET A 43 6.63 -1.85 -2.60
C MET A 43 6.34 -0.60 -1.77
N GLY A 44 7.34 -0.07 -1.06
CA GLY A 44 7.21 1.17 -0.30
C GLY A 44 6.91 2.39 -1.18
N GLU A 45 7.57 2.50 -2.33
CA GLU A 45 7.34 3.58 -3.31
C GLU A 45 5.92 3.51 -3.91
N ALA A 46 5.43 2.30 -4.21
CA ALA A 46 4.07 2.10 -4.69
C ALA A 46 3.04 2.55 -3.64
N ILE A 47 3.20 2.12 -2.38
CA ILE A 47 2.29 2.51 -1.28
C ILE A 47 2.35 4.02 -1.04
N LEU A 48 3.55 4.62 -1.04
CA LEU A 48 3.71 6.06 -0.87
C LEU A 48 3.00 6.86 -1.97
N THR A 49 3.06 6.36 -3.21
CA THR A 49 2.39 6.99 -4.35
C THR A 49 0.87 7.00 -4.18
N GLU A 50 0.27 5.84 -3.85
CA GLU A 50 -1.19 5.77 -3.59
C GLU A 50 -1.60 6.59 -2.37
N PHE A 51 -0.80 6.55 -1.29
CA PHE A 51 -1.09 7.31 -0.07
C PHE A 51 -1.10 8.81 -0.29
N LYS A 52 -0.14 9.34 -1.07
CA LYS A 52 -0.11 10.76 -1.46
C LYS A 52 -1.35 11.16 -2.24
N ALA A 53 -1.82 10.31 -3.16
CA ALA A 53 -3.04 10.58 -3.93
C ALA A 53 -4.31 10.65 -3.06
N LEU A 54 -4.35 9.90 -1.94
CA LEU A 54 -5.47 9.88 -0.98
C LEU A 54 -5.38 10.97 0.10
N SER A 55 -4.22 11.60 0.24
CA SER A 55 -3.95 12.59 1.29
C SER A 55 -4.11 14.04 0.82
N VAL A 56 -4.65 14.23 -0.39
CA VAL A 56 -5.01 15.54 -0.97
C VAL A 56 -6.37 16.01 -0.45
#